data_AF-A0A3Q1HI60-F1
#
_entry.id   AF-A0A3Q1HI60-F1
#
_cell.length_a   1.000
_cell.length_b   1.000
_cell.length_c   1.000
_cell.angle_alpha   90.00
_cell.angle_beta   90.00
_cell.angle_gamma   90.00
#
_symmetry.space_group_name_H-M   'P 1'
#
loop_
_entity.id
_entity.type
_entity.pdbx_description
1 polymer ?
#
loop_
_entity_poly.entity_id
_entity_poly.type
_entity_poly.pdbx_seq_one_letter_code
_entity_poly.pdbx_strand_id
1 'polypeptide(L)'
;MHEIVLQIPHNKCILWKISTLFISPFTTCVLLWCYLEHIFLMTQELRLDPLAGYHAAELLQRFMVKHLTDLLTTSTPQGAAAVLPTSYEDAIFDKLKEKFPLIIFSCVQIASKVYLHSNIIDNNTAVHFLHSVGHRVSKQTLLETELMILKGLEFRINAPNPLTYVEILLEVLGHNEPSIPVEELCDLCRHVLRFVSLQKAAIYDALLKTTTQCVSPSREQRERFVTVTEDYMLLGVGVITVAAFIVLDELSHITGISRRSIGDFVHVTLMHIVNTNSPLTST
;
A
#
# COMPACT_ATOMS: atom_id res chain seq x y z
N MET A 1 -25.19 -1.52 -16.65
CA MET A 1 -24.01 -2.34 -16.32
C MET A 1 -22.81 -1.70 -17.02
N HIS A 2 -22.40 -0.53 -16.52
CA HIS A 2 -21.25 0.23 -17.03
C HIS A 2 -20.17 0.07 -15.97
N GLU A 3 -19.06 -0.58 -16.33
CA GLU A 3 -17.83 -0.60 -15.53
C GLU A 3 -17.43 0.85 -15.24
N ILE A 4 -17.31 1.19 -13.96
CA ILE A 4 -16.56 2.36 -13.54
C ILE A 4 -15.10 2.01 -13.78
N VAL A 5 -14.66 2.32 -14.99
CA VAL A 5 -13.26 2.34 -15.36
C VAL A 5 -12.65 3.48 -14.55
N LEU A 6 -12.18 3.17 -13.34
CA LEU A 6 -11.05 3.89 -12.76
C LEU A 6 -9.97 3.82 -13.84
N GLN A 7 -9.77 4.95 -14.51
CA GLN A 7 -8.91 5.08 -15.68
C GLN A 7 -7.46 4.98 -15.22
N ILE A 8 -7.04 3.76 -14.87
CA ILE A 8 -5.64 3.36 -14.74
C ILE A 8 -5.13 3.39 -16.18
N PRO A 9 -4.17 4.28 -16.52
CA PRO A 9 -3.76 4.44 -17.90
C PRO A 9 -3.08 3.16 -18.40
N HIS A 10 -3.85 2.33 -19.10
CA HIS A 10 -3.35 1.28 -19.98
C HIS A 10 -2.64 1.94 -21.16
N ASN A 11 -1.31 1.95 -21.16
CA ASN A 11 -0.49 1.52 -22.30
C ASN A 11 1.01 1.66 -22.02
N LYS A 12 1.71 0.52 -22.06
CA LYS A 12 3.00 0.30 -22.72
C LYS A 12 3.97 1.50 -22.75
N CYS A 13 4.62 1.87 -21.63
CA CYS A 13 5.88 2.64 -21.69
C CYS A 13 6.64 2.83 -20.35
N ILE A 14 6.56 1.91 -19.38
CA ILE A 14 7.23 2.11 -18.06
C ILE A 14 8.67 1.58 -18.04
N LEU A 15 9.18 1.05 -19.16
CA LEU A 15 10.58 0.62 -19.29
C LEU A 15 11.59 1.75 -19.55
N TRP A 16 11.16 3.01 -19.72
CA TRP A 16 12.04 4.10 -20.19
C TRP A 16 12.08 5.38 -19.34
N LYS A 17 11.59 5.37 -18.10
CA LYS A 17 11.65 6.55 -17.20
C LYS A 17 12.46 6.36 -15.93
N ILE A 18 13.45 5.45 -15.97
CA ILE A 18 14.38 5.20 -14.85
C ILE A 18 15.68 6.02 -14.98
N SER A 19 15.82 6.86 -16.01
CA SER A 19 17.11 7.54 -16.30
C SER A 19 17.30 8.92 -15.66
N THR A 20 16.35 9.45 -14.88
CA THR A 20 16.47 10.81 -14.32
C THR A 20 15.79 11.01 -12.97
N LEU A 21 16.16 10.23 -11.95
CA LEU A 21 15.87 10.63 -10.56
C LEU A 21 17.03 10.24 -9.66
N PHE A 22 17.90 11.21 -9.39
CA PHE A 22 18.97 11.12 -8.40
C PHE A 22 18.86 12.27 -7.40
N ILE A 23 19.19 11.93 -6.15
CA ILE A 23 19.48 12.79 -4.98
C ILE A 23 18.25 13.32 -4.24
N SER A 24 17.74 12.51 -3.29
CA SER A 24 16.97 12.90 -2.09
C SER A 24 16.37 11.64 -1.44
N PRO A 25 16.05 11.62 -0.13
CA PRO A 25 15.16 10.61 0.49
C PRO A 25 13.81 10.40 -0.24
N PHE A 26 13.48 11.27 -1.19
CA PHE A 26 12.39 11.06 -2.17
C PHE A 26 12.65 9.95 -3.20
N THR A 27 13.90 9.60 -3.50
CA THR A 27 14.27 8.61 -4.53
C THR A 27 13.90 7.19 -4.09
N THR A 28 14.06 6.90 -2.79
CA THR A 28 13.62 5.64 -2.18
C THR A 28 12.09 5.49 -2.26
N CYS A 29 11.34 6.59 -2.13
CA CYS A 29 9.87 6.59 -2.26
C CYS A 29 9.41 6.34 -3.70
N VAL A 30 10.07 6.94 -4.71
CA VAL A 30 9.68 6.77 -6.12
C VAL A 30 10.02 5.36 -6.65
N LEU A 31 11.14 4.78 -6.20
CA LEU A 31 11.47 3.38 -6.53
C LEU A 31 10.49 2.41 -5.87
N LEU A 32 10.19 2.58 -4.58
CA LEU A 32 9.26 1.71 -3.85
C LEU A 32 7.85 1.74 -4.46
N TRP A 33 7.41 2.90 -4.94
CA TRP A 33 6.12 3.08 -5.64
C TRP A 33 5.95 2.16 -6.84
N CYS A 34 6.91 2.17 -7.77
CA CYS A 34 6.85 1.35 -8.97
C CYS A 34 6.73 -0.12 -8.59
N TYR A 35 7.39 -0.58 -7.52
CA TYR A 35 7.40 -1.98 -7.14
C TYR A 35 6.12 -2.44 -6.43
N LEU A 36 5.39 -1.56 -5.73
CA LEU A 36 4.10 -1.90 -5.13
C LEU A 36 3.06 -2.30 -6.18
N GLU A 37 3.02 -1.57 -7.30
CA GLU A 37 2.11 -1.91 -8.40
C GLU A 37 2.41 -3.30 -8.97
N HIS A 38 3.70 -3.62 -9.13
CA HIS A 38 4.13 -4.94 -9.62
C HIS A 38 3.75 -6.05 -8.64
N ILE A 39 3.87 -5.82 -7.32
CA ILE A 39 3.42 -6.79 -6.31
C ILE A 39 1.93 -7.08 -6.49
N PHE A 40 1.09 -6.04 -6.53
CA PHE A 40 -0.35 -6.24 -6.66
C PHE A 40 -0.75 -6.93 -7.98
N LEU A 41 -0.06 -6.60 -9.08
CA LEU A 41 -0.27 -7.27 -10.37
C LEU A 41 0.15 -8.75 -10.29
N MET A 42 1.32 -9.06 -9.73
CA MET A 42 1.78 -10.45 -9.56
C MET A 42 0.83 -11.26 -8.68
N THR A 43 0.37 -10.69 -7.57
CA THR A 43 -0.59 -11.38 -6.68
C THR A 43 -1.92 -11.64 -7.37
N GLN A 44 -2.37 -10.73 -8.25
CA GLN A 44 -3.59 -10.89 -9.04
C GLN A 44 -3.43 -11.97 -10.12
N GLU A 45 -2.34 -11.93 -10.90
CA GLU A 45 -2.03 -12.93 -11.94
C GLU A 45 -1.88 -14.34 -11.35
N LEU A 46 -1.28 -14.44 -10.17
CA LEU A 46 -1.08 -15.70 -9.45
C LEU A 46 -2.31 -16.12 -8.63
N ARG A 47 -3.39 -15.32 -8.65
CA ARG A 47 -4.64 -15.57 -7.90
C ARG A 47 -4.38 -15.84 -6.42
N LEU A 48 -3.51 -15.03 -5.82
CA LEU A 48 -3.24 -15.09 -4.38
C LEU A 48 -4.33 -14.31 -3.62
N ASP A 49 -4.43 -14.60 -2.32
CA ASP A 49 -5.22 -13.78 -1.42
C ASP A 49 -4.71 -12.31 -1.44
N PRO A 50 -5.59 -11.29 -1.53
CA PRO A 50 -5.18 -9.89 -1.49
C PRO A 50 -4.31 -9.54 -0.26
N LEU A 51 -4.52 -10.21 0.88
CA LEU A 51 -3.69 -10.06 2.08
C LEU A 51 -2.21 -10.37 1.79
N ALA A 52 -1.94 -11.38 0.95
CA ALA A 52 -0.57 -11.73 0.56
C ALA A 52 0.11 -10.58 -0.21
N GLY A 53 -0.63 -9.81 -1.01
CA GLY A 53 -0.11 -8.64 -1.72
C GLY A 53 0.34 -7.52 -0.78
N TYR A 54 -0.52 -7.14 0.17
CA TYR A 54 -0.17 -6.14 1.19
C TYR A 54 0.98 -6.60 2.09
N HIS A 55 1.01 -7.89 2.42
CA HIS A 55 2.09 -8.44 3.23
C HIS A 55 3.43 -8.48 2.46
N ALA A 56 3.42 -8.87 1.19
CA ALA A 56 4.61 -8.82 0.34
C ALA A 56 5.15 -7.39 0.19
N ALA A 57 4.26 -6.39 0.06
CA ALA A 57 4.61 -4.98 0.05
C ALA A 57 5.34 -4.56 1.34
N GLU A 58 4.82 -4.95 2.49
CA GLU A 58 5.42 -4.68 3.79
C GLU A 58 6.79 -5.35 3.96
N LEU A 59 6.91 -6.62 3.56
CA LEU A 59 8.18 -7.35 3.56
C LEU A 59 9.21 -6.64 2.69
N LEU A 60 8.83 -6.24 1.48
CA LEU A 60 9.72 -5.53 0.55
C LEU A 60 10.17 -4.21 1.16
N GLN A 61 9.25 -3.38 1.66
CA GLN A 61 9.57 -2.07 2.22
C GLN A 61 10.56 -2.20 3.39
N ARG A 62 10.27 -3.07 4.36
CA ARG A 62 11.15 -3.28 5.53
C ARG A 62 12.50 -3.84 5.12
N PHE A 63 12.53 -4.80 4.20
CA PHE A 63 13.77 -5.39 3.70
C PHE A 63 14.61 -4.32 2.99
N MET A 64 14.01 -3.53 2.11
CA MET A 64 14.69 -2.51 1.33
C MET A 64 15.31 -1.41 2.19
N VAL A 65 14.58 -0.93 3.20
CA VAL A 65 15.10 0.07 4.14
C VAL A 65 16.31 -0.48 4.87
N LYS A 66 16.21 -1.69 5.42
CA LYS A 66 17.33 -2.30 6.16
C LYS A 66 18.51 -2.64 5.25
N HIS A 67 18.26 -3.26 4.10
CA HIS A 67 19.30 -3.66 3.16
C HIS A 67 20.09 -2.47 2.61
N LEU A 68 19.41 -1.37 2.26
CA LEU A 68 20.08 -0.13 1.83
C LEU A 68 20.86 0.50 2.98
N THR A 69 20.30 0.53 4.20
CA THR A 69 21.00 1.05 5.39
C THR A 69 22.28 0.24 5.69
N ASP A 70 22.21 -1.08 5.62
CA ASP A 70 23.36 -1.97 5.85
C ASP A 70 24.45 -1.76 4.79
N LEU A 71 24.07 -1.62 3.51
CA LEU A 71 25.02 -1.37 2.43
C LEU A 71 25.75 -0.02 2.57
N LEU A 72 25.03 1.02 3.00
CA LEU A 72 25.59 2.36 3.23
C LEU A 72 26.50 2.38 4.47
N THR A 73 26.15 1.66 5.54
CA THR A 73 26.90 1.66 6.81
C THR A 73 28.13 0.75 6.79
N THR A 74 28.04 -0.44 6.20
CA THR A 74 29.16 -1.40 6.14
C THR A 74 30.33 -0.93 5.28
N SER A 75 30.11 0.06 4.43
CA SER A 75 31.09 0.52 3.45
C SER A 75 31.78 1.83 3.82
N THR A 76 31.54 2.37 5.03
CA THR A 76 32.23 3.56 5.52
C THR A 76 33.49 3.14 6.29
N PRO A 77 34.72 3.32 5.77
CA PRO A 77 35.92 3.09 6.56
C PRO A 77 35.92 4.10 7.72
N GLN A 78 36.25 3.59 8.90
CA GLN A 78 36.36 4.37 10.12
C GLN A 78 37.49 5.41 9.95
N GLY A 79 37.11 6.64 9.58
CA GLY A 79 38.03 7.77 9.49
C GLY A 79 38.13 8.44 8.11
N ALA A 80 37.05 9.08 7.65
CA ALA A 80 37.16 10.29 6.82
C ALA A 80 35.81 11.00 6.81
N ALA A 81 35.75 12.20 7.40
CA ALA A 81 34.69 13.14 7.11
C ALA A 81 34.84 13.60 5.65
N ALA A 82 34.13 12.97 4.73
CA ALA A 82 34.05 13.43 3.35
C ALA A 82 32.70 13.04 2.76
N VAL A 83 32.04 14.05 2.17
CA VAL A 83 30.82 13.95 1.37
C VAL A 83 30.91 12.71 0.46
N LEU A 84 29.99 11.75 0.64
CA LEU A 84 29.87 10.59 -0.23
C LEU A 84 29.66 11.08 -1.68
N PRO A 85 30.47 10.63 -2.66
CA PRO A 85 30.23 10.96 -4.05
C PRO A 85 28.91 10.29 -4.49
N THR A 86 28.01 11.06 -5.11
CA THR A 86 26.77 10.56 -5.75
C THR A 86 27.03 9.27 -6.55
N SER A 87 28.15 9.22 -7.27
CA SER A 87 28.60 8.07 -8.07
C SER A 87 28.66 6.72 -7.33
N TYR A 88 28.84 6.69 -6.00
CA TYR A 88 28.91 5.44 -5.24
C TYR A 88 27.52 4.87 -4.92
N GLU A 89 26.58 5.74 -4.56
CA GLU A 89 25.19 5.36 -4.36
C GLU A 89 24.62 4.79 -5.66
N ASP A 90 24.90 5.44 -6.79
CA ASP A 90 24.51 5.01 -8.13
C ASP A 90 24.95 3.56 -8.41
N ALA A 91 26.19 3.21 -8.08
CA ALA A 91 26.75 1.89 -8.29
C ALA A 91 26.12 0.80 -7.40
N ILE A 92 25.70 1.15 -6.17
CA ILE A 92 24.93 0.25 -5.31
C ILE A 92 23.54 0.02 -5.92
N PHE A 93 22.88 1.09 -6.36
CA PHE A 93 21.55 1.01 -6.97
C PHE A 93 21.56 0.19 -8.25
N ASP A 94 22.56 0.34 -9.11
CA ASP A 94 22.68 -0.45 -10.34
C ASP A 94 22.81 -1.96 -10.06
N LYS A 95 23.63 -2.34 -9.06
CA LYS A 95 23.74 -3.75 -8.62
C LYS A 95 22.45 -4.28 -8.03
N LEU A 96 21.70 -3.46 -7.31
CA LEU A 96 20.43 -3.84 -6.72
C LEU A 96 19.33 -3.95 -7.79
N LYS A 97 19.42 -3.12 -8.84
CA LYS A 97 18.48 -3.07 -9.94
C LYS A 97 18.31 -4.40 -10.66
N GLU A 98 19.41 -5.08 -10.91
CA GLU A 98 19.41 -6.41 -11.53
C GLU A 98 18.72 -7.47 -10.65
N LYS A 99 18.75 -7.29 -9.33
CA LYS A 99 18.17 -8.24 -8.37
C LYS A 99 16.72 -7.92 -7.98
N PHE A 100 16.21 -6.73 -8.30
CA PHE A 100 14.87 -6.31 -7.88
C PHE A 100 13.76 -7.29 -8.27
N PRO A 101 13.64 -7.75 -9.53
CA PRO A 101 12.55 -8.65 -9.89
C PRO A 101 12.52 -9.91 -9.02
N LEU A 102 13.71 -10.44 -8.71
CA LEU A 102 13.86 -11.60 -7.86
C LEU A 102 13.52 -11.30 -6.39
N ILE A 103 13.96 -10.16 -5.85
CA ILE A 103 13.64 -9.73 -4.49
C ILE A 103 12.13 -9.55 -4.32
N ILE A 104 11.49 -8.81 -5.25
CA ILE A 104 10.05 -8.53 -5.21
C ILE A 104 9.27 -9.85 -5.29
N PHE A 105 9.61 -10.72 -6.25
CA PHE A 105 8.93 -12.00 -6.38
C PHE A 105 9.15 -12.90 -5.16
N SER A 106 10.34 -12.89 -4.56
CA SER A 106 10.62 -13.64 -3.33
C SER A 106 9.80 -13.12 -2.14
N CYS A 107 9.55 -11.81 -2.03
CA CYS A 107 8.62 -11.26 -1.04
C CYS A 107 7.19 -11.78 -1.26
N VAL A 108 6.72 -11.85 -2.51
CA VAL A 108 5.42 -12.45 -2.86
C VAL A 108 5.37 -13.93 -2.50
N GLN A 109 6.45 -14.66 -2.78
CA GLN A 109 6.56 -16.08 -2.48
C GLN A 109 6.52 -16.34 -0.96
N ILE A 110 7.29 -15.57 -0.17
CA ILE A 110 7.25 -15.63 1.30
C ILE A 110 5.85 -15.31 1.81
N ALA A 111 5.22 -14.23 1.32
CA ALA A 111 3.87 -13.85 1.74
C ALA A 111 2.82 -14.94 1.44
N SER A 112 2.89 -15.58 0.26
CA SER A 112 2.01 -16.70 -0.08
C SER A 112 2.13 -17.89 0.88
N LYS A 113 3.33 -18.11 1.46
CA LYS A 113 3.59 -19.16 2.45
C LYS A 113 3.10 -18.79 3.85
N VAL A 114 3.02 -17.50 4.19
CA VAL A 114 2.46 -17.03 5.47
C VAL A 114 0.94 -17.18 5.48
N TYR A 115 0.27 -16.88 4.36
CA TYR A 115 -1.18 -17.02 4.21
C TYR A 115 -1.55 -18.38 3.61
N LEU A 116 -1.37 -19.44 4.43
CA LEU A 116 -1.58 -20.85 4.07
C LEU A 116 -3.01 -21.20 3.62
N HIS A 117 -3.99 -20.32 3.88
CA HIS A 117 -5.38 -20.52 3.46
C HIS A 117 -5.60 -20.26 1.95
N SER A 118 -4.55 -19.88 1.21
CA SER A 118 -4.59 -19.53 -0.21
C SER A 118 -3.60 -20.35 -1.05
N ASN A 119 -3.50 -20.02 -2.34
CA ASN A 119 -2.53 -20.62 -3.26
C ASN A 119 -1.09 -20.37 -2.77
N ILE A 120 -0.40 -21.43 -2.36
CA ILE A 120 1.02 -21.36 -1.96
C ILE A 120 1.89 -21.41 -3.21
N ILE A 121 2.83 -20.47 -3.36
CA ILE A 121 3.81 -20.49 -4.45
C ILE A 121 5.01 -21.34 -4.05
N ASP A 122 5.09 -22.53 -4.62
CA ASP A 122 6.26 -23.39 -4.51
C ASP A 122 7.40 -22.93 -5.45
N ASN A 123 8.60 -23.48 -5.26
CA ASN A 123 9.76 -23.09 -6.06
C ASN A 123 9.63 -23.45 -7.54
N ASN A 124 8.81 -24.44 -7.90
CA ASN A 124 8.58 -24.78 -9.31
C ASN A 124 7.75 -23.70 -10.00
N THR A 125 6.64 -23.32 -9.36
CA THR A 125 5.72 -22.28 -9.80
C THR A 125 6.45 -20.94 -9.91
N ALA A 126 7.28 -20.62 -8.92
CA ALA A 126 8.13 -19.44 -8.92
C ALA A 126 9.07 -19.36 -10.13
N VAL A 127 9.82 -20.44 -10.40
CA VAL A 127 10.74 -20.52 -11.55
C VAL A 127 9.96 -20.39 -12.85
N HIS A 128 8.85 -21.11 -13.00
CA HIS A 128 8.04 -21.06 -14.22
C HIS A 128 7.49 -19.65 -14.48
N PHE A 129 6.96 -19.00 -13.45
CA PHE A 129 6.45 -17.64 -13.57
C PHE A 129 7.56 -16.67 -13.98
N LEU A 130 8.68 -16.67 -13.27
CA LEU A 130 9.81 -15.77 -13.56
C LEU A 130 10.37 -16.01 -14.97
N HIS A 131 10.44 -17.26 -15.43
CA HIS A 131 10.84 -17.57 -16.80
C HIS A 131 9.84 -17.01 -17.83
N SER A 132 8.54 -17.09 -17.55
CA SER A 132 7.49 -16.59 -18.45
C SER A 132 7.54 -15.06 -18.64
N VAL A 133 8.02 -14.33 -17.62
CA VAL A 133 8.21 -12.87 -17.67
C VAL A 133 9.64 -12.45 -18.07
N GLY A 134 10.47 -13.40 -18.53
CA GLY A 134 11.80 -13.13 -19.11
C GLY A 134 12.99 -13.25 -18.14
N HIS A 135 12.78 -13.67 -16.90
CA HIS A 135 13.84 -13.84 -15.90
C HIS A 135 14.27 -15.31 -15.78
N ARG A 136 15.47 -15.62 -16.27
CA ARG A 136 16.06 -16.96 -16.11
C ARG A 136 16.66 -17.13 -14.73
N VAL A 137 15.96 -17.86 -13.87
CA VAL A 137 16.35 -18.09 -12.47
C VAL A 137 16.40 -19.57 -12.15
N SER A 138 17.30 -19.95 -11.23
CA SER A 138 17.36 -21.31 -10.68
C SER A 138 16.59 -21.39 -9.36
N LYS A 139 16.15 -22.59 -8.97
CA LYS A 139 15.54 -22.84 -7.65
C LYS A 139 16.48 -22.45 -6.50
N GLN A 140 17.78 -22.71 -6.68
CA GLN A 140 18.81 -22.38 -5.68
C GLN A 140 18.88 -20.87 -5.46
N THR A 141 18.91 -20.09 -6.54
CA THR A 141 18.96 -18.62 -6.49
C THR A 141 17.71 -18.02 -5.85
N LEU A 142 16.53 -18.62 -6.08
CA LEU A 142 15.30 -18.24 -5.40
C LEU A 142 15.38 -18.49 -3.89
N LEU A 143 15.76 -19.69 -3.47
CA LEU A 143 15.91 -20.05 -2.06
C LEU A 143 16.93 -19.16 -1.34
N GLU A 144 18.05 -18.86 -1.98
CA GLU A 144 19.06 -17.94 -1.44
C GLU A 144 18.51 -16.53 -1.26
N THR A 145 17.66 -16.06 -2.18
CA THR A 145 17.02 -14.75 -2.10
C THR A 145 15.96 -14.71 -1.01
N GLU A 146 15.12 -15.75 -0.89
CA GLU A 146 14.18 -15.87 0.23
C GLU A 146 14.91 -15.84 1.57
N LEU A 147 15.99 -16.62 1.70
CA LEU A 147 16.79 -16.68 2.92
C LEU A 147 17.48 -15.33 3.21
N MET A 148 17.95 -14.62 2.19
CA MET A 148 18.50 -13.28 2.32
C MET A 148 17.46 -12.31 2.87
N ILE A 149 16.23 -12.33 2.35
CA ILE A 149 15.13 -11.48 2.82
C ILE A 149 14.76 -11.82 4.26
N LEU A 150 14.59 -13.11 4.57
CA LEU A 150 14.27 -13.57 5.92
C LEU A 150 15.34 -13.17 6.94
N LYS A 151 16.63 -13.36 6.62
CA LYS A 151 17.75 -12.91 7.47
C LYS A 151 17.77 -11.40 7.60
N GLY A 152 17.59 -10.68 6.49
CA GLY A 152 17.49 -9.23 6.47
C GLY A 152 16.38 -8.74 7.40
N LEU A 153 15.24 -9.42 7.44
CA LEU A 153 14.12 -9.09 8.32
C LEU A 153 14.23 -9.70 9.73
N GLU A 154 15.34 -10.36 10.07
CA GLU A 154 15.52 -11.09 11.35
C GLU A 154 14.38 -12.08 11.63
N PHE A 155 13.84 -12.69 10.57
CA PHE A 155 12.69 -13.60 10.60
C PHE A 155 11.42 -12.97 11.20
N ARG A 156 11.36 -11.64 11.38
CA ARG A 156 10.18 -10.90 11.84
C ARG A 156 9.23 -10.66 10.68
N ILE A 157 8.67 -11.73 10.13
CA ILE A 157 7.77 -11.69 8.97
C ILE A 157 6.34 -11.30 9.36
N ASN A 158 5.91 -11.51 10.61
CA ASN A 158 4.60 -11.10 11.08
C ASN A 158 4.53 -9.57 11.18
N ALA A 159 3.73 -8.96 10.33
CA ALA A 159 3.48 -7.53 10.30
C ALA A 159 1.97 -7.27 10.19
N PRO A 160 1.45 -6.19 10.78
CA PRO A 160 0.03 -5.86 10.66
C PRO A 160 -0.30 -5.58 9.19
N ASN A 161 -1.44 -6.08 8.74
CA ASN A 161 -1.88 -5.95 7.35
C ASN A 161 -3.03 -4.95 7.26
N PRO A 162 -2.93 -3.85 6.50
CA PRO A 162 -3.96 -2.82 6.47
C PRO A 162 -5.32 -3.34 5.97
N LEU A 163 -5.34 -4.35 5.10
CA LEU A 163 -6.60 -4.94 4.63
C LEU A 163 -7.33 -5.70 5.74
N THR A 164 -6.60 -6.34 6.68
CA THR A 164 -7.23 -7.01 7.83
C THR A 164 -8.05 -6.04 8.68
N TYR A 165 -7.58 -4.81 8.87
CA TYR A 165 -8.33 -3.80 9.63
C TYR A 165 -9.61 -3.35 8.90
N VAL A 166 -9.52 -3.19 7.58
CA VAL A 166 -10.69 -2.89 6.74
C VAL A 166 -11.73 -4.02 6.84
N GLU A 167 -11.29 -5.28 6.68
CA GLU A 167 -12.18 -6.45 6.75
C GLU A 167 -12.83 -6.61 8.13
N ILE A 168 -12.07 -6.44 9.22
CA ILE A 168 -12.62 -6.46 10.58
C ILE A 168 -13.69 -5.38 10.78
N LEU A 169 -13.42 -4.14 10.33
CA LEU A 169 -14.38 -3.04 10.48
C LEU A 169 -15.65 -3.27 9.64
N LEU A 170 -15.52 -3.82 8.43
CA LEU A 170 -16.64 -4.19 7.59
C LEU A 170 -17.47 -5.33 8.20
N GLU A 171 -16.83 -6.33 8.79
CA GLU A 171 -17.50 -7.42 9.49
C GLU A 171 -18.32 -6.89 10.68
N VAL A 172 -17.73 -6.02 11.50
CA VAL A 172 -18.44 -5.36 12.62
C VAL A 172 -19.60 -4.51 12.11
N LEU A 173 -19.42 -3.80 11.00
CA LEU A 173 -20.46 -2.97 10.40
C LEU A 173 -21.64 -3.83 9.91
N GLY A 174 -21.37 -4.92 9.18
CA GLY A 174 -22.40 -5.85 8.72
C GLY A 174 -23.11 -6.60 9.84
N HIS A 175 -22.38 -6.93 10.91
CA HIS A 175 -22.98 -7.54 12.09
C HIS A 175 -23.97 -6.59 12.79
N ASN A 176 -23.60 -5.31 12.91
CA ASN A 176 -24.44 -4.31 13.57
C ASN A 176 -25.63 -3.88 12.72
N GLU A 177 -25.47 -3.86 11.39
CA GLU A 177 -26.50 -3.42 10.45
C GLU A 177 -26.54 -4.37 9.24
N PRO A 178 -27.32 -5.47 9.31
CA PRO A 178 -27.38 -6.50 8.27
C PRO A 178 -27.91 -6.02 6.91
N SER A 179 -28.47 -4.82 6.84
CA SER A 179 -28.95 -4.20 5.60
C SER A 179 -27.81 -3.64 4.73
N ILE A 180 -26.60 -3.50 5.29
CA ILE A 180 -25.44 -2.98 4.56
C ILE A 180 -24.91 -4.07 3.61
N PRO A 181 -24.72 -3.77 2.31
CA PRO A 181 -24.16 -4.70 1.34
C PRO A 181 -22.63 -4.80 1.53
N VAL A 182 -22.20 -5.51 2.57
CA VAL A 182 -20.79 -5.61 2.96
C VAL A 182 -19.92 -6.23 1.87
N GLU A 183 -20.43 -7.22 1.13
CA GLU A 183 -19.68 -7.85 0.04
C GLU A 183 -19.32 -6.85 -1.07
N GLU A 184 -20.30 -6.09 -1.55
CA GLU A 184 -20.09 -5.05 -2.59
C GLU A 184 -19.15 -3.95 -2.09
N LEU A 185 -19.33 -3.54 -0.83
CA LEU A 185 -18.49 -2.53 -0.20
C LEU A 185 -17.06 -3.02 0.01
N CYS A 186 -16.86 -4.32 0.28
CA CYS A 186 -15.54 -4.93 0.49
C CYS A 186 -14.68 -4.83 -0.78
N ASP A 187 -15.25 -5.15 -1.94
CA ASP A 187 -14.52 -5.03 -3.21
C ASP A 187 -14.11 -3.58 -3.50
N LEU A 188 -15.01 -2.62 -3.29
CA LEU A 188 -14.69 -1.21 -3.47
C LEU A 188 -13.63 -0.74 -2.47
N CYS A 189 -13.73 -1.17 -1.21
CA CYS A 189 -12.71 -0.90 -0.18
C CYS A 189 -11.33 -1.44 -0.58
N ARG A 190 -11.25 -2.62 -1.21
CA ARG A 190 -9.98 -3.17 -1.72
C ARG A 190 -9.38 -2.29 -2.81
N HIS A 191 -10.19 -1.78 -3.73
CA HIS A 191 -9.73 -0.83 -4.76
C HIS A 191 -9.23 0.48 -4.16
N VAL A 192 -9.99 1.05 -3.22
CA VAL A 192 -9.62 2.27 -2.51
C VAL A 192 -8.33 2.07 -1.71
N LEU A 193 -8.20 0.98 -0.95
CA LEU A 193 -7.00 0.69 -0.17
C LEU A 193 -5.78 0.47 -1.07
N ARG A 194 -5.94 -0.20 -2.21
CA ARG A 194 -4.87 -0.34 -3.23
C ARG A 194 -4.45 1.04 -3.73
N PHE A 195 -5.41 1.90 -4.08
CA PHE A 195 -5.13 3.27 -4.50
C PHE A 195 -4.39 4.05 -3.40
N VAL A 196 -4.85 4.00 -2.16
CA VAL A 196 -4.20 4.67 -1.03
C VAL A 196 -2.77 4.15 -0.82
N SER A 197 -2.55 2.84 -0.96
CA SER A 197 -1.24 2.23 -0.78
C SER A 197 -0.24 2.68 -1.84
N LEU A 198 -0.65 2.74 -3.10
CA LEU A 198 0.16 3.35 -4.17
C LEU A 198 -0.16 4.81 -4.40
N GLN A 199 -0.67 5.55 -3.41
CA GLN A 199 -0.65 7.02 -3.33
C GLN A 199 -0.19 7.50 -1.95
N LYS A 200 0.38 6.59 -1.14
CA LYS A 200 0.62 6.78 0.30
C LYS A 200 1.37 8.08 0.57
N ALA A 201 2.51 8.29 -0.10
CA ALA A 201 3.31 9.49 0.09
C ALA A 201 2.53 10.79 -0.20
N ALA A 202 1.79 10.85 -1.30
CA ALA A 202 1.03 12.04 -1.69
C ALA A 202 -0.16 12.30 -0.75
N ILE A 203 -0.91 11.25 -0.39
CA ILE A 203 -2.07 11.35 0.49
C ILE A 203 -1.64 11.77 1.89
N TYR A 204 -0.64 11.13 2.47
CA TYR A 204 -0.20 11.45 3.83
C TYR A 204 0.54 12.80 3.90
N ASP A 205 1.26 13.21 2.86
CA ASP A 205 1.83 14.58 2.78
C ASP A 205 0.73 15.64 2.70
N ALA A 206 -0.33 15.41 1.89
CA ALA A 206 -1.48 16.29 1.85
C ALA A 206 -2.21 16.35 3.21
N LEU A 207 -2.44 15.19 3.84
CA LEU A 207 -3.08 15.10 5.14
C LEU A 207 -2.27 15.81 6.23
N LEU A 208 -0.94 15.69 6.22
CA LEU A 208 -0.05 16.42 7.11
C LEU A 208 -0.18 17.94 6.92
N LYS A 209 -0.15 18.42 5.68
CA LYS A 209 -0.26 19.86 5.37
C LYS A 209 -1.61 20.41 5.78
N THR A 210 -2.69 19.66 5.54
CA THR A 210 -4.05 20.05 5.94
C THR A 210 -4.21 20.07 7.46
N THR A 211 -3.76 19.04 8.17
CA THR A 211 -3.90 18.94 9.63
C THR A 211 -3.05 19.97 10.38
N THR A 212 -1.87 20.30 9.85
CA THR A 212 -0.99 21.35 10.42
C THR A 212 -1.28 22.75 9.92
N GLN A 213 -2.18 22.89 8.94
CA GLN A 213 -2.44 24.14 8.20
C GLN A 213 -1.14 24.82 7.70
N CYS A 214 -0.14 24.00 7.35
CA CYS A 214 1.20 24.46 7.00
C CYS A 214 1.65 23.82 5.68
N VAL A 215 2.03 24.65 4.71
CA VAL A 215 2.51 24.19 3.38
C VAL A 215 3.85 23.47 3.49
N SER A 216 4.68 23.84 4.47
CA SER A 216 6.01 23.26 4.71
C SER A 216 6.16 22.80 6.17
N PRO A 217 5.60 21.64 6.53
CA PRO A 217 5.64 21.12 7.90
C PRO A 217 7.08 20.91 8.40
N SER A 218 7.33 21.31 9.65
CA SER A 218 8.62 21.16 10.33
C SER A 218 8.98 19.69 10.58
N ARG A 219 10.24 19.43 10.92
CA ARG A 219 10.70 18.08 11.27
C ARG A 219 9.91 17.49 12.45
N GLU A 220 9.70 18.26 13.51
CA GLU A 220 8.94 17.82 14.68
C GLU A 220 7.49 17.49 14.32
N GLN A 221 6.86 18.26 13.42
CA GLN A 221 5.50 17.98 12.94
C GLN A 221 5.46 16.67 12.16
N ARG A 222 6.45 16.42 11.29
CA ARG A 222 6.56 15.16 10.54
C ARG A 222 6.76 13.97 11.47
N GLU A 223 7.63 14.09 12.47
CA GLU A 223 7.90 13.03 13.46
C GLU A 223 6.65 12.69 14.27
N ARG A 224 5.89 13.70 14.73
CA ARG A 224 4.60 13.48 15.41
C ARG A 224 3.55 12.83 14.52
N PHE A 225 3.56 13.15 13.23
CA PHE A 225 2.59 12.63 12.27
C PHE A 225 2.83 11.17 11.86
N VAL A 226 4.01 10.60 12.15
CA VAL A 226 4.29 9.17 11.89
C VAL A 226 3.23 8.28 12.55
N THR A 227 2.74 8.63 13.74
CA THR A 227 1.67 7.87 14.42
C THR A 227 0.39 7.76 13.59
N VAL A 228 0.04 8.81 12.84
CA VAL A 228 -1.11 8.82 11.92
C VAL A 228 -0.85 7.92 10.71
N THR A 229 0.40 7.83 10.24
CA THR A 229 0.77 6.97 9.11
C THR A 229 0.76 5.47 9.45
N GLU A 230 0.84 5.14 10.74
CA GLU A 230 0.84 3.78 11.28
C GLU A 230 -0.52 3.37 11.88
N ASP A 231 -1.48 4.28 11.95
CA ASP A 231 -2.83 4.01 12.45
C ASP A 231 -3.69 3.33 11.37
N TYR A 232 -3.66 1.99 11.36
CA TYR A 232 -4.46 1.20 10.44
C TYR A 232 -5.96 1.17 10.75
N MET A 233 -6.38 1.52 11.97
CA MET A 233 -7.81 1.69 12.28
C MET A 233 -8.33 2.96 11.61
N LEU A 234 -7.60 4.07 11.73
CA LEU A 234 -7.92 5.31 11.04
C LEU A 234 -7.91 5.14 9.51
N LEU A 235 -6.90 4.45 8.97
CA LEU A 235 -6.84 4.10 7.55
C LEU A 235 -8.08 3.28 7.15
N GLY A 236 -8.44 2.26 7.93
CA GLY A 236 -9.59 1.39 7.66
C GLY A 236 -10.90 2.17 7.59
N VAL A 237 -11.18 3.01 8.58
CA VAL A 237 -12.36 3.89 8.58
C VAL A 237 -12.34 4.85 7.39
N GLY A 238 -11.17 5.43 7.07
CA GLY A 238 -11.02 6.32 5.91
C GLY A 238 -11.31 5.62 4.58
N VAL A 239 -10.80 4.40 4.37
CA VAL A 239 -11.03 3.58 3.18
C VAL A 239 -12.52 3.26 3.03
N ILE A 240 -13.18 2.80 4.09
CA ILE A 240 -14.62 2.49 4.07
C ILE A 240 -15.45 3.74 3.77
N THR A 241 -15.09 4.88 4.38
CA THR A 241 -15.78 6.16 4.15
C THR A 241 -15.65 6.61 2.69
N VAL A 242 -14.46 6.50 2.10
CA VAL A 242 -14.23 6.85 0.69
C VAL A 242 -15.01 5.91 -0.22
N ALA A 243 -15.04 4.61 0.06
CA ALA A 243 -15.82 3.64 -0.70
C ALA A 243 -17.33 3.99 -0.67
N ALA A 244 -17.88 4.27 0.51
CA ALA A 244 -19.27 4.70 0.64
C ALA A 244 -19.57 6.02 -0.11
N PHE A 245 -18.60 6.95 -0.11
CA PHE A 245 -18.74 8.21 -0.85
C PHE A 245 -18.75 8.01 -2.38
N ILE A 246 -17.97 7.06 -2.91
CA ILE A 246 -17.99 6.71 -4.33
C ILE A 246 -19.38 6.17 -4.72
N VAL A 247 -19.99 5.30 -3.91
CA VAL A 247 -21.36 4.81 -4.15
C VAL A 247 -22.38 5.97 -4.18
N LEU A 248 -22.24 6.94 -3.27
CA LEU A 248 -23.09 8.14 -3.27
C LEU A 248 -22.89 9.00 -4.53
N ASP A 249 -21.66 9.07 -5.03
CA ASP A 249 -21.36 9.76 -6.28
C ASP A 249 -22.00 9.09 -7.49
N GLU A 250 -21.93 7.76 -7.58
CA GLU A 250 -22.61 7.00 -8.63
C GLU A 250 -24.12 7.25 -8.62
N LEU A 251 -24.73 7.31 -7.43
CA LEU A 251 -26.15 7.64 -7.29
C LEU A 251 -26.47 9.04 -7.82
N SER A 252 -25.59 10.02 -7.55
CA SER A 252 -25.71 11.38 -8.10
C SER A 252 -25.66 11.37 -9.63
N HIS A 253 -24.74 10.60 -10.20
CA HIS A 253 -24.59 10.46 -11.65
C HIS A 253 -25.80 9.77 -12.32
N ILE A 254 -26.34 8.71 -11.71
CA ILE A 254 -27.47 7.94 -12.25
C ILE A 254 -28.78 8.73 -12.16
N THR A 255 -29.01 9.41 -11.03
CA THR A 255 -30.28 10.12 -10.78
C THR A 255 -30.30 11.53 -11.35
N GLY A 256 -29.13 12.11 -11.66
CA GLY A 256 -28.98 13.52 -12.03
C GLY A 256 -29.16 14.49 -10.85
N ILE A 257 -29.39 13.99 -9.63
CA ILE A 257 -29.49 14.81 -8.42
C ILE A 257 -28.07 15.18 -7.99
N SER A 258 -27.81 16.46 -7.72
CA SER A 258 -26.46 16.89 -7.34
C SER A 258 -26.00 16.29 -6.00
N ARG A 259 -24.71 15.96 -5.88
CA ARG A 259 -24.09 15.49 -4.62
C ARG A 259 -24.42 16.40 -3.43
N ARG A 260 -24.46 17.71 -3.66
CA ARG A 260 -24.81 18.70 -2.64
C ARG A 260 -26.25 18.51 -2.15
N SER A 261 -27.20 18.37 -3.08
CA SER A 261 -28.61 18.14 -2.72
C SER A 261 -28.83 16.84 -1.95
N ILE A 262 -28.16 15.76 -2.35
CA ILE A 262 -28.19 14.49 -1.61
C ILE A 262 -27.59 14.67 -0.22
N GLY A 263 -26.41 15.31 -0.14
CA GLY A 263 -25.73 15.59 1.12
C GLY A 263 -26.53 16.47 2.08
N ASP A 264 -27.15 17.54 1.59
CA ASP A 264 -28.00 18.45 2.37
C ASP A 264 -29.21 17.70 2.94
N PHE A 265 -29.87 16.88 2.11
CA PHE A 265 -31.02 16.08 2.54
C PHE A 265 -30.64 15.04 3.61
N VAL A 266 -29.53 14.32 3.39
CA VAL A 266 -28.99 13.35 4.36
C VAL A 266 -28.60 14.05 5.66
N HIS A 267 -27.92 15.20 5.59
CA HIS A 267 -27.50 15.94 6.76
C HIS A 267 -28.67 16.44 7.61
N VAL A 268 -29.68 17.05 6.99
CA VAL A 268 -30.90 17.49 7.70
C VAL A 268 -31.62 16.30 8.32
N THR A 269 -31.75 15.19 7.60
CA THR A 269 -32.36 13.95 8.11
C THR A 269 -31.59 13.40 9.31
N LEU A 270 -30.26 13.32 9.22
CA LEU A 270 -29.40 12.87 10.32
C LEU A 270 -29.50 13.79 11.54
N MET A 271 -29.52 15.10 11.33
CA MET A 271 -29.70 16.07 12.42
C MET A 271 -31.01 15.83 13.17
N HIS A 272 -32.09 15.51 12.46
CA HIS A 272 -33.35 15.15 13.11
C HIS A 272 -33.25 13.84 13.89
N ILE A 273 -32.63 12.80 13.34
CA ILE A 273 -32.47 11.49 14.01
C ILE A 273 -31.59 11.59 15.27
N VAL A 274 -30.46 12.29 15.18
CA VAL A 274 -29.49 12.39 16.29
C VAL A 274 -30.00 13.32 17.39
N ASN A 275 -30.65 14.44 17.04
CA ASN A 275 -31.20 15.36 18.04
C ASN A 275 -32.47 14.84 18.72
N THR A 276 -33.16 13.84 18.17
CA THR A 276 -34.27 13.16 18.88
C THR A 276 -33.81 12.17 19.94
N ASN A 277 -32.53 11.79 19.97
CA ASN A 277 -31.98 10.81 20.90
C ASN A 277 -31.40 11.42 22.19
N SER A 278 -31.58 12.71 22.45
CA SER A 278 -31.32 13.35 23.74
C SER A 278 -32.62 13.49 24.54
N PRO A 279 -32.90 12.62 25.53
CA PRO A 279 -34.00 12.86 26.44
C PRO A 279 -33.61 14.04 27.32
N LEU A 280 -34.35 15.14 27.19
CA LEU A 280 -34.49 16.13 28.24
C LEU A 280 -35.07 15.43 29.50
N THR A 281 -34.21 14.94 30.39
CA THR A 281 -34.58 14.82 31.80
C THR A 281 -34.43 16.20 32.43
N SER A 282 -35.48 17.00 32.30
CA SER A 282 -35.71 18.17 33.15
C SER A 282 -36.92 17.89 34.05
N THR A 283 -36.65 17.56 35.30
CA THR A 283 -37.53 17.82 36.45
C THR A 283 -36.65 18.25 37.61
#